data_AF-A0A955MSC5-F1
#
_entry.id   AF-A0A955MSC5-F1
#
_cell.length_a   1.000
_cell.length_b   1.000
_cell.length_c   1.000
_cell.angle_alpha   90.00
_cell.angle_beta   90.00
_cell.angle_gamma   90.00
#
_symmetry.space_group_name_H-M   'P 1'
#
loop_
_entity.id
_entity.type
_entity.pdbx_description
1 polymer ?
#
loop_
_entity_poly.entity_id
_entity_poly.type
_entity_poly.pdbx_seq_one_letter_code
_entity_poly.pdbx_strand_id
1 'polypeptide(L)'
;MSQNTATIGDTQDIEAFRRKLEEADALPSIPTTVLELMDLLNQEDSTNEDLSQVVSQDQGLVARTLKMVNSAGMGLRQQVTSIQQAIGLLGRSQIRQICLGGGVWDSLQPFAEKANFDLLAFEKHS
;
A
#
# COMPACT_ATOMS: atom_id res chain seq x y z
N MET A 1 -20.30 32.03 14.28
CA MET A 1 -20.09 31.05 13.19
C MET A 1 -18.61 30.70 13.19
N SER A 2 -18.23 29.67 13.93
CA SER A 2 -16.85 29.16 13.97
C SER A 2 -16.88 27.71 13.48
N GLN A 3 -15.94 27.40 12.60
CA GLN A 3 -15.86 26.20 11.78
C GLN A 3 -15.55 24.96 12.65
N ASN A 4 -16.26 23.87 12.37
CA ASN A 4 -16.06 22.56 12.97
C ASN A 4 -14.85 21.88 12.31
N THR A 5 -13.83 21.58 13.10
CA THR A 5 -12.64 20.82 12.72
C THR A 5 -13.00 19.34 12.63
N ALA A 6 -13.13 18.79 11.42
CA ALA A 6 -13.29 17.36 11.21
C ALA A 6 -11.94 16.66 11.45
N THR A 7 -11.84 16.00 12.59
CA THR A 7 -10.71 15.20 13.04
C THR A 7 -10.62 13.91 12.24
N ILE A 8 -9.39 13.49 11.93
CA ILE A 8 -9.03 12.19 11.35
C ILE A 8 -9.71 11.04 12.11
N GLY A 9 -10.54 10.24 11.40
CA GLY A 9 -11.07 8.97 11.89
C GLY A 9 -12.37 9.08 12.71
N ASP A 10 -13.50 9.27 12.04
CA ASP A 10 -14.80 9.10 12.68
C ASP A 10 -15.01 7.60 13.00
N THR A 11 -15.25 7.28 14.27
CA THR A 11 -15.49 5.91 14.77
C THR A 11 -16.60 5.19 13.99
N GLN A 12 -17.58 5.94 13.47
CA GLN A 12 -18.66 5.42 12.64
C GLN A 12 -18.19 4.76 11.34
N ASP A 13 -17.15 5.28 10.69
CA ASP A 13 -16.66 4.71 9.43
C ASP A 13 -15.94 3.38 9.67
N ILE A 14 -15.18 3.28 10.78
CA ILE A 14 -14.52 2.04 11.20
C ILE A 14 -15.55 0.97 11.57
N GLU A 15 -16.62 1.35 12.26
CA GLU A 15 -17.72 0.43 12.61
C GLU A 15 -18.53 -0.01 11.39
N ALA A 16 -18.82 0.91 10.46
CA ALA A 16 -19.51 0.60 9.21
C ALA A 16 -18.67 -0.33 8.33
N PHE A 17 -17.36 -0.11 8.26
CA PHE A 17 -16.41 -0.98 7.57
C PHE A 17 -16.33 -2.36 8.23
N ARG A 18 -16.20 -2.43 9.56
CA ARG A 18 -16.22 -3.70 10.32
C ARG A 18 -17.50 -4.50 10.08
N ARG A 19 -18.67 -3.86 10.17
CA ARG A 19 -19.95 -4.54 9.94
C ARG A 19 -20.04 -5.13 8.54
N LYS A 20 -19.64 -4.37 7.52
CA LYS A 20 -19.59 -4.90 6.15
C LYS A 20 -18.57 -6.04 5.99
N LEU A 21 -17.45 -5.99 6.71
CA LEU A 21 -16.45 -7.06 6.72
C LEU A 21 -16.98 -8.35 7.37
N GLU A 22 -17.77 -8.22 8.44
CA GLU A 22 -18.46 -9.33 9.13
C GLU A 22 -19.60 -9.92 8.28
N GLU A 23 -20.24 -9.10 7.44
CA GLU A 23 -21.28 -9.51 6.48
C GLU A 23 -20.72 -10.15 5.20
N ALA A 24 -19.41 -10.04 4.95
CA ALA A 24 -18.78 -10.63 3.78
C ALA A 24 -18.52 -12.13 4.00
N ASP A 25 -19.25 -13.00 3.28
CA ASP A 25 -19.09 -14.46 3.32
C ASP A 25 -17.65 -14.96 3.02
N ALA A 26 -16.81 -14.12 2.40
CA ALA A 26 -15.39 -14.39 2.19
C ALA A 26 -14.59 -13.11 2.37
N LEU A 27 -13.63 -13.15 3.30
CA LEU A 27 -12.59 -12.14 3.40
C LEU A 27 -11.82 -12.10 2.07
N PRO A 28 -11.42 -10.91 1.60
CA PRO A 28 -10.58 -10.84 0.42
C PRO A 28 -9.26 -11.55 0.66
N SER A 29 -8.84 -12.34 -0.33
CA SER A 29 -7.56 -13.05 -0.29
C SER A 29 -6.43 -12.05 -0.43
N ILE A 30 -5.44 -12.14 0.47
CA ILE A 30 -4.19 -11.38 0.33
C ILE A 30 -3.48 -11.86 -0.95
N PRO A 31 -3.01 -10.94 -1.83
CA PRO A 31 -2.27 -11.33 -3.02
C PRO A 31 -0.99 -12.10 -2.68
N THR A 32 -0.68 -13.13 -3.47
CA THR A 32 0.51 -13.98 -3.27
C THR A 32 1.80 -13.17 -3.26
N THR A 33 1.90 -12.14 -4.10
CA THR A 33 3.08 -11.24 -4.18
C THR A 33 3.36 -10.53 -2.86
N VAL A 34 2.32 -10.19 -2.09
CA VAL A 34 2.46 -9.54 -0.76
C VAL A 34 3.04 -10.52 0.25
N LEU A 35 2.57 -11.76 0.24
CA LEU A 35 3.06 -12.82 1.13
C LEU A 35 4.52 -13.15 0.83
N GLU A 36 4.85 -13.36 -0.44
CA GLU A 36 6.22 -13.65 -0.89
C GLU A 36 7.18 -12.50 -0.54
N LEU A 37 6.76 -11.25 -0.76
CA LEU A 37 7.57 -10.09 -0.41
C LEU A 37 7.78 -9.97 1.11
N MET A 38 6.76 -10.27 1.92
CA MET A 38 6.89 -10.29 3.38
C MET A 38 7.87 -11.36 3.87
N ASP A 39 7.81 -12.55 3.28
CA ASP A 39 8.73 -13.65 3.60
C ASP A 39 10.17 -13.26 3.28
N LEU A 40 10.43 -12.74 2.08
CA LEU A 40 11.76 -12.25 1.70
C LEU A 40 12.22 -11.13 2.62
N LEU A 41 11.36 -10.18 2.99
CA LEU A 41 11.72 -9.09 3.90
C LEU A 41 12.11 -9.56 5.31
N ASN A 42 11.66 -10.75 5.73
CA ASN A 42 11.99 -11.36 7.03
C ASN A 42 13.26 -12.22 7.00
N GLN A 43 13.74 -12.62 5.81
CA GLN A 43 14.99 -13.36 5.65
C GLN A 43 16.20 -12.42 5.74
N GLU A 44 17.16 -12.70 6.64
CA GLU A 44 18.35 -11.86 6.82
C GLU A 44 19.31 -11.88 5.60
N ASP A 45 19.26 -12.95 4.81
CA ASP A 45 20.13 -13.23 3.66
C ASP A 45 19.53 -12.84 2.31
N SER A 46 18.27 -12.38 2.28
CA SER A 46 17.64 -11.94 1.03
C SER A 46 18.24 -10.63 0.52
N THR A 47 18.45 -10.57 -0.79
CA THR A 47 19.09 -9.44 -1.46
C THR A 47 18.07 -8.42 -1.97
N ASN A 48 18.55 -7.21 -2.29
CA ASN A 48 17.72 -6.22 -2.98
C ASN A 48 17.28 -6.69 -4.38
N GLU A 49 18.01 -7.63 -4.98
CA GLU A 49 17.62 -8.22 -6.26
C GLU A 49 16.42 -9.14 -6.09
N ASP A 50 16.43 -10.00 -5.06
CA ASP A 50 15.30 -10.89 -4.75
C ASP A 50 14.02 -10.08 -4.49
N LEU A 51 14.13 -9.03 -3.66
CA LEU A 51 13.03 -8.11 -3.42
C LEU A 51 12.57 -7.40 -4.70
N SER A 52 13.51 -6.99 -5.55
CA SER A 52 13.19 -6.32 -6.81
C SER A 52 12.43 -7.22 -7.77
N GLN A 53 12.76 -8.52 -7.82
CA GLN A 53 12.06 -9.47 -8.67
C GLN A 53 10.60 -9.61 -8.26
N VAL A 54 10.31 -9.76 -6.96
CA VAL A 54 8.94 -9.88 -6.45
C VAL A 54 8.16 -8.58 -6.63
N VAL A 55 8.73 -7.43 -6.25
CA VAL A 55 8.08 -6.13 -6.43
C VAL A 55 7.74 -5.88 -7.90
N SER A 56 8.60 -6.28 -8.84
CA SER A 56 8.40 -6.06 -10.27
C SER A 56 7.25 -6.86 -10.88
N GLN A 57 6.74 -7.90 -10.18
CA GLN A 57 5.60 -8.69 -10.63
C GLN A 57 4.26 -7.97 -10.41
N ASP A 58 4.22 -6.95 -9.54
CA ASP A 58 3.03 -6.20 -9.19
C ASP A 58 3.17 -4.73 -9.61
N GLN A 59 2.37 -4.32 -10.60
CA GLN A 59 2.41 -2.96 -11.14
C GLN A 59 2.01 -1.89 -10.10
N GLY A 60 1.12 -2.24 -9.16
CA GLY A 60 0.73 -1.36 -8.06
C GLY A 60 1.89 -1.12 -7.09
N LEU A 61 2.62 -2.17 -6.71
CA LEU A 61 3.83 -2.07 -5.88
C LEU A 61 4.96 -1.33 -6.60
N VAL A 62 5.16 -1.56 -7.90
CA VAL A 62 6.11 -0.81 -8.74
C VAL A 62 5.79 0.68 -8.69
N ALA A 63 4.55 1.06 -8.99
CA ALA A 63 4.13 2.45 -9.05
C ALA A 63 4.27 3.14 -7.68
N ARG A 64 3.83 2.49 -6.60
CA ARG A 64 3.94 3.03 -5.24
C ARG A 64 5.41 3.19 -4.81
N THR A 65 6.26 2.21 -5.11
CA THR A 65 7.70 2.25 -4.83
C THR A 65 8.39 3.41 -5.54
N LEU A 66 8.16 3.55 -6.86
CA LEU A 66 8.75 4.63 -7.66
C LEU A 66 8.21 6.00 -7.26
N LYS A 67 6.92 6.11 -6.92
CA LYS A 67 6.31 7.36 -6.43
C LYS A 67 6.93 7.78 -5.10
N MET A 68 7.14 6.84 -4.17
CA MET A 68 7.72 7.12 -2.86
C MET A 68 9.17 7.61 -2.98
N VAL A 69 10.02 6.88 -3.72
CA VAL A 69 11.45 7.24 -3.83
C VAL A 69 11.67 8.55 -4.59
N ASN A 70 10.79 8.89 -5.53
CA ASN A 70 10.86 10.14 -6.30
C ASN A 70 10.07 11.29 -5.64
N SER A 71 9.58 11.10 -4.42
CA SER A 71 8.89 12.16 -3.70
C SER A 71 9.85 13.31 -3.36
N ALA A 72 9.30 14.53 -3.24
CA ALA A 72 10.09 15.71 -2.88
C ALA A 72 10.86 15.55 -1.55
N GLY A 73 10.35 14.70 -0.64
CA GLY A 73 11.00 14.41 0.65
C GLY A 73 12.35 13.69 0.52
N MET A 74 12.60 12.96 -0.58
CA MET A 74 13.87 12.28 -0.80
C MET A 74 14.97 13.20 -1.35
N GLY A 75 14.63 14.40 -1.84
CA GLY A 75 15.60 15.42 -2.26
C GLY A 75 16.54 15.00 -3.40
N LEU A 76 16.14 14.02 -4.22
CA LEU A 76 16.99 13.46 -5.27
C LEU A 76 17.16 14.44 -6.43
N ARG A 77 18.39 14.56 -6.93
CA ARG A 77 18.72 15.38 -8.12
C ARG A 77 18.27 14.75 -9.44
N GLN A 78 18.11 13.43 -9.46
CA GLN A 78 17.72 12.65 -10.63
C GLN A 78 16.60 11.68 -10.24
N GLN A 79 15.70 11.45 -11.20
CA GLN A 79 14.61 10.51 -11.03
C GLN A 79 15.13 9.06 -11.04
N VAL A 80 14.67 8.28 -10.07
CA VAL A 80 14.91 6.84 -9.98
C VAL A 80 13.89 6.11 -10.85
N THR A 81 14.38 5.26 -11.74
CA THR A 81 13.55 4.46 -12.65
C THR A 81 13.70 2.95 -12.44
N SER A 82 14.68 2.53 -11.63
CA SER A 82 14.94 1.13 -11.30
C SER A 82 14.38 0.76 -9.93
N ILE A 83 13.68 -0.38 -9.85
CA ILE A 83 13.16 -0.91 -8.59
C ILE A 83 14.29 -1.31 -7.65
N GLN A 84 15.33 -1.97 -8.16
CA GLN A 84 16.49 -2.35 -7.35
C GLN A 84 17.18 -1.12 -6.74
N GLN A 85 17.32 -0.04 -7.53
CA GLN A 85 17.84 1.24 -7.04
C GLN A 85 16.90 1.86 -6.00
N ALA A 86 15.58 1.83 -6.24
CA ALA A 86 14.58 2.34 -5.32
C ALA A 86 14.63 1.61 -3.97
N ILE A 87 14.72 0.27 -3.98
CA ILE A 87 14.86 -0.56 -2.78
C ILE A 87 16.15 -0.21 -2.02
N GLY A 88 17.27 -0.01 -2.74
CA GLY A 88 18.53 0.40 -2.12
C GLY A 88 18.47 1.76 -1.42
N LEU A 89 17.72 2.71 -1.98
CA LEU A 89 17.55 4.06 -1.40
C LEU A 89 16.52 4.11 -0.27
N LEU A 90 15.43 3.36 -0.39
CA LEU A 90 14.32 3.33 0.58
C LEU A 90 14.62 2.42 1.77
N GLY A 91 15.32 1.31 1.54
CA GLY A 91 15.56 0.27 2.52
C GLY A 91 14.34 -0.61 2.82
N ARG A 92 14.59 -1.74 3.49
CA ARG A 92 13.61 -2.82 3.72
C ARG A 92 12.39 -2.37 4.52
N SER A 93 12.57 -1.51 5.53
CA SER A 93 11.47 -1.00 6.36
C SER A 93 10.43 -0.23 5.53
N GLN A 94 10.89 0.58 4.59
CA GLN A 94 9.99 1.40 3.79
C GLN A 94 9.29 0.57 2.72
N ILE A 95 9.98 -0.42 2.12
CA ILE A 95 9.37 -1.41 1.24
C ILE A 95 8.29 -2.22 1.97
N ARG A 96 8.54 -2.60 3.23
CA ARG A 96 7.53 -3.27 4.06
C ARG A 96 6.27 -2.42 4.22
N GLN A 97 6.42 -1.14 4.52
CA GLN A 97 5.30 -0.21 4.68
C GLN A 97 4.51 -0.04 3.37
N ILE A 98 5.20 0.09 2.23
CA ILE A 98 4.57 0.18 0.91
C ILE A 98 3.77 -1.10 0.61
N CYS A 99 4.36 -2.26 0.88
CA CYS A 99 3.72 -3.54 0.65
C CYS A 99 2.49 -3.76 1.53
N LEU A 100 2.54 -3.38 2.81
CA LEU A 100 1.39 -3.50 3.71
C LEU A 100 0.29 -2.51 3.34
N GLY A 101 0.63 -1.25 3.04
CA GLY A 101 -0.35 -0.26 2.60
C GLY A 101 -1.00 -0.63 1.27
N GLY A 102 -0.20 -1.10 0.31
CA GLY A 102 -0.68 -1.56 -1.00
C GLY A 102 -1.49 -2.85 -0.91
N GLY A 103 -0.98 -3.86 -0.22
CA GLY A 103 -1.64 -5.17 -0.09
C GLY A 103 -2.98 -5.11 0.66
N VAL A 104 -3.10 -4.22 1.65
CA VAL A 104 -4.39 -3.93 2.30
C VAL A 104 -5.33 -3.27 1.30
N TRP A 105 -4.88 -2.27 0.54
CA TRP A 105 -5.72 -1.61 -0.46
C TRP A 105 -6.19 -2.57 -1.57
N ASP A 106 -5.29 -3.39 -2.10
CA ASP A 106 -5.57 -4.32 -3.18
C ASP A 106 -6.49 -5.46 -2.71
N SER A 107 -6.39 -5.87 -1.43
CA SER A 107 -7.35 -6.80 -0.82
C SER A 107 -8.72 -6.14 -0.59
N LEU A 108 -8.76 -4.86 -0.24
CA LEU A 108 -10.03 -4.17 0.06
C LEU A 108 -10.76 -3.64 -1.18
N GLN A 109 -10.08 -3.47 -2.31
CA GLN A 109 -10.68 -2.96 -3.54
C GLN A 109 -11.87 -3.81 -4.04
N PRO A 110 -11.77 -5.15 -4.17
CA PRO A 110 -12.90 -5.98 -4.59
C PRO A 110 -14.10 -5.89 -3.62
N PHE A 111 -13.82 -5.68 -2.33
CA PHE A 111 -14.84 -5.50 -1.30
C PHE A 111 -15.54 -4.15 -1.42
N ALA A 112 -14.78 -3.07 -1.60
CA ALA A 112 -15.32 -1.73 -1.74
C ALA A 112 -16.13 -1.57 -3.04
N GLU A 113 -15.69 -2.18 -4.15
CA GLU A 113 -16.46 -2.26 -5.40
C GLU A 113 -17.80 -2.99 -5.20
N LYS A 114 -17.79 -4.16 -4.54
CA LYS A 114 -19.00 -4.92 -4.22
C LYS A 114 -19.94 -4.19 -3.26
N ALA A 115 -19.40 -3.35 -2.38
CA ALA A 115 -20.15 -2.56 -1.41
C ALA A 115 -20.66 -1.21 -1.97
N ASN A 116 -20.49 -0.96 -3.28
CA ASN A 116 -20.78 0.31 -3.98
C ASN A 116 -20.19 1.52 -3.24
N PHE A 117 -19.00 1.32 -2.67
CA PHE A 117 -18.26 2.32 -1.91
C PHE A 117 -17.32 3.03 -2.87
N ASP A 118 -17.53 4.33 -3.09
CA ASP A 118 -16.72 5.11 -4.02
C ASP A 118 -15.33 5.37 -3.43
N LEU A 119 -14.38 4.48 -3.73
CA LEU A 119 -12.98 4.59 -3.32
C LEU A 119 -12.27 5.79 -3.96
N LEU A 120 -12.75 6.28 -5.11
CA LEU A 120 -12.16 7.44 -5.80
C LEU A 120 -12.45 8.75 -5.06
N ALA A 121 -13.45 8.78 -4.17
CA ALA A 121 -13.69 9.91 -3.28
C ALA A 121 -12.62 10.01 -2.17
N PHE A 122 -11.93 8.93 -1.84
CA PHE A 122 -10.96 8.88 -0.73
C PHE A 122 -9.57 9.41 -1.13
N GLU A 123 -9.13 9.17 -2.38
CA GLU A 123 -7.80 9.62 -2.84
C GLU A 123 -7.71 11.13 -3.12
N LYS A 124 -8.83 11.83 -3.33
CA LYS A 124 -8.82 13.27 -3.69
C LYS A 124 -8.55 14.22 -2.53
N HIS A 125 -8.40 13.73 -1.30
CA HIS A 125 -8.16 14.55 -0.10
C HIS A 125 -6.89 14.16 0.68
N SER A 126 -5.98 13.36 0.10
CA SER A 126 -4.63 13.16 0.64
C SER A 126 -3.59 14.10 0.04
#